data_AF-A0A1L2ZMY4-F1
#
_entry.id   AF-A0A1L2ZMY4-F1
#
_cell.length_a   1.000
_cell.length_b   1.000
_cell.length_c   1.000
_cell.angle_alpha   90.00
_cell.angle_beta   90.00
_cell.angle_gamma   90.00
#
_symmetry.space_group_name_H-M   'P 1'
#
loop_
_entity.id
_entity.type
_entity.pdbx_description
1 polymer ?
#
loop_
_entity_poly.entity_id
_entity_poly.type
_entity_poly.pdbx_seq_one_letter_code
_entity_poly.pdbx_strand_id
1 'polypeptide(L)'
;MRAGIDLNPLELSPETEAGRDQIQWMKALIWPGHEHRARILPHAAAAAAEARAKGPWVSVTGDLLKELPALVERAEREAPRATIVVIHTAVIAYLPDPSDFEALIDSLGSRVRWQALEGQKVLPLIQQRLAEDRSDVPGYAFVLSSEGDPVLQAHPWGYWADRL
;
A
#
# COMPACT_ATOMS: atom_id res chain seq x y z
N MET A 1 13.23 9.62 5.36
CA MET A 1 12.42 8.82 6.29
C MET A 1 11.63 7.76 5.53
N ARG A 2 11.06 6.77 6.23
CA ARG A 2 10.03 5.88 5.68
C ARG A 2 8.79 5.98 6.56
N ALA A 3 7.60 6.03 5.96
CA ALA A 3 6.38 6.21 6.72
C ALA A 3 5.21 5.46 6.06
N GLY A 4 4.23 5.08 6.88
CA GLY A 4 2.98 4.46 6.43
C GLY A 4 1.79 5.06 7.15
N ILE A 5 0.66 5.13 6.45
CA ILE A 5 -0.63 5.57 6.97
C ILE A 5 -1.56 4.37 6.97
N ASP A 6 -2.23 4.11 8.08
CA ASP A 6 -3.24 3.05 8.19
C ASP A 6 -4.34 3.49 9.15
N LEU A 7 -5.60 3.17 8.86
CA LEU A 7 -6.73 3.49 9.74
C LEU A 7 -6.67 2.72 11.06
N ASN A 8 -6.14 1.50 11.04
CA ASN A 8 -6.06 0.60 12.17
C ASN A 8 -4.74 -0.22 12.11
N PRO A 9 -3.58 0.41 12.37
CA PRO A 9 -2.30 -0.28 12.31
C PRO A 9 -2.28 -1.50 13.24
N LEU A 10 -1.78 -2.63 12.72
CA LEU A 10 -1.65 -3.85 13.53
C LEU A 10 -0.61 -3.66 14.65
N GLU A 11 -0.98 -4.13 15.84
CA GLU A 11 -0.10 -4.36 16.97
C GLU A 11 0.38 -5.82 16.90
N LEU A 12 1.67 -6.01 16.67
CA LEU A 12 2.27 -7.32 16.41
C LEU A 12 3.30 -7.73 17.46
N SER A 13 3.48 -6.94 18.52
CA SER A 13 4.42 -7.29 19.58
C SER A 13 3.91 -8.50 20.37
N PRO A 14 4.63 -9.64 20.36
CA PRO A 14 4.24 -10.80 21.16
C PRO A 14 4.38 -10.54 22.68
N GLU A 15 5.07 -9.46 23.05
CA GLU A 15 5.29 -9.06 24.44
C GLU A 15 4.06 -8.35 25.04
N THR A 16 3.20 -7.74 24.22
CA THR A 16 2.00 -7.03 24.69
C THR A 16 0.76 -7.92 24.65
N GLU A 17 -0.23 -7.65 25.52
CA GLU A 17 -1.52 -8.35 25.52
C GLU A 17 -2.24 -8.17 24.18
N ALA A 18 -2.37 -6.91 23.74
CA ALA A 18 -3.02 -6.57 22.48
C ALA A 18 -2.35 -7.25 21.26
N GLY A 19 -1.02 -7.33 21.24
CA GLY A 19 -0.31 -7.99 20.15
C GLY A 19 -0.48 -9.50 20.14
N ARG A 20 -0.50 -10.14 21.33
CA ARG A 20 -0.87 -11.56 21.43
C ARG A 20 -2.28 -11.80 20.92
N ASP A 21 -3.24 -10.98 21.32
CA ASP A 21 -4.64 -11.11 20.90
C ASP A 21 -4.79 -10.95 19.38
N GLN A 22 -4.15 -9.94 18.78
CA GLN A 22 -4.16 -9.76 17.33
C GLN A 22 -3.52 -10.94 16.59
N ILE A 23 -2.39 -11.48 17.08
CA ILE A 23 -1.76 -12.66 16.48
C ILE A 23 -2.69 -13.88 16.57
N GLN A 24 -3.42 -14.08 17.68
CA GLN A 24 -4.38 -15.18 17.79
C GLN A 24 -5.59 -14.99 16.87
N TRP A 25 -6.11 -13.77 16.77
CA TRP A 25 -7.16 -13.43 15.81
C TRP A 25 -6.70 -13.73 14.37
N MET A 26 -5.50 -13.31 13.97
CA MET A 26 -4.95 -13.61 12.65
C MET A 26 -4.82 -15.13 12.40
N LYS A 27 -4.43 -15.91 13.41
CA LYS A 27 -4.39 -17.38 13.31
C LYS A 27 -5.78 -17.97 13.05
N ALA A 28 -6.82 -17.43 13.68
CA ALA A 28 -8.19 -17.89 13.50
C ALA A 28 -8.73 -17.62 12.09
N LEU A 29 -8.15 -16.67 11.34
CA LEU A 29 -8.50 -16.36 9.95
C LEU A 29 -7.82 -17.29 8.93
N ILE A 30 -6.98 -18.23 9.36
CA ILE A 30 -6.30 -19.17 8.48
C ILE A 30 -7.24 -20.34 8.20
N TRP A 31 -7.63 -20.52 6.93
CA TRP A 31 -8.47 -21.65 6.51
C TRP A 31 -7.79 -23.01 6.76
N PRO A 32 -8.55 -24.09 7.04
CA PRO A 32 -8.02 -25.44 7.08
C PRO A 32 -7.27 -25.80 5.78
N GLY A 33 -6.16 -26.54 5.88
CA GLY A 33 -5.29 -26.87 4.74
C GLY A 33 -4.22 -25.81 4.43
N HIS A 34 -4.12 -24.75 5.23
CA HIS A 34 -3.08 -23.71 5.11
C HIS A 34 -2.06 -23.79 6.26
N GLU A 35 -1.58 -24.98 6.59
CA GLU A 35 -0.64 -25.23 7.70
C GLU A 35 0.66 -24.43 7.54
N HIS A 36 1.09 -24.21 6.29
CA HIS A 36 2.23 -23.35 6.00
C HIS A 36 2.01 -21.91 6.49
N ARG A 37 0.82 -21.34 6.25
CA ARG A 37 0.47 -19.99 6.73
C ARG A 37 0.44 -19.93 8.26
N ALA A 38 -0.12 -20.96 8.91
CA ALA A 38 -0.16 -21.04 10.37
C ALA A 38 1.25 -21.11 10.97
N ARG A 39 2.18 -21.82 10.30
CA ARG A 39 3.57 -21.94 10.74
C ARG A 39 4.37 -20.65 10.55
N ILE A 40 4.16 -19.91 9.46
CA ILE A 40 4.94 -18.69 9.18
C ILE A 40 4.44 -17.47 9.96
N LEU A 41 3.14 -17.39 10.27
CA LEU A 41 2.54 -16.21 10.89
C LEU A 41 3.25 -15.72 12.17
N PRO A 42 3.57 -16.57 13.17
CA PRO A 42 4.28 -16.10 14.37
C PRO A 42 5.65 -15.50 14.08
N HIS A 43 6.38 -16.09 13.12
CA HIS A 43 7.70 -15.59 12.70
C HIS A 43 7.58 -14.25 11.98
N ALA A 44 6.59 -14.11 11.10
CA ALA A 44 6.31 -12.87 10.39
C ALA A 44 5.91 -11.75 11.36
N ALA A 45 5.07 -12.05 12.36
CA ALA A 45 4.67 -11.09 13.39
C ALA A 45 5.87 -10.62 14.23
N ALA A 46 6.72 -11.54 14.68
CA ALA A 46 7.93 -11.20 15.42
C ALA A 46 8.90 -10.33 14.60
N ALA A 47 9.12 -10.68 13.33
CA ALA A 47 9.97 -9.90 12.43
C ALA A 47 9.40 -8.49 12.18
N ALA A 48 8.08 -8.37 12.02
CA ALA A 48 7.41 -7.08 11.86
C ALA A 48 7.52 -6.21 13.12
N ALA A 49 7.32 -6.80 14.31
CA ALA A 49 7.49 -6.12 15.58
C ALA A 49 8.93 -5.62 15.78
N GLU A 50 9.92 -6.46 15.46
CA GLU A 50 11.34 -6.08 15.52
C GLU A 50 11.67 -4.95 14.53
N ALA A 51 11.19 -5.05 13.29
CA ALA A 51 11.40 -4.02 12.27
C ALA A 51 10.79 -2.67 12.68
N ARG A 52 9.61 -2.70 13.33
CA ARG A 52 8.94 -1.50 13.86
C ARG A 52 9.70 -0.89 15.04
N ALA A 53 10.24 -1.72 15.93
CA ALA A 53 11.00 -1.26 17.09
C ALA A 53 12.36 -0.65 16.73
N LYS A 54 13.03 -1.18 15.68
CA LYS A 54 14.41 -0.81 15.33
C LYS A 54 14.55 0.13 14.14
N GLY A 55 13.55 0.20 13.27
CA GLY A 55 13.70 0.88 11.99
C GLY A 55 13.23 2.34 12.00
N PRO A 56 13.66 3.15 11.00
CA PRO A 56 13.32 4.56 10.88
C PRO A 56 11.92 4.76 10.28
N TRP A 57 10.94 4.00 10.78
CA TRP A 57 9.57 3.96 10.26
C TRP A 57 8.66 4.85 11.10
N VAL A 58 7.90 5.71 10.44
CA VAL A 58 6.83 6.50 11.07
C VAL A 58 5.50 5.84 10.74
N SER A 59 4.78 5.39 11.76
CA SER A 59 3.40 4.91 11.62
C SER A 59 2.46 6.05 11.94
N VAL A 60 1.60 6.42 11.00
CA VAL A 60 0.53 7.40 11.19
C VAL A 60 -0.80 6.65 11.20
N THR A 61 -1.55 6.78 12.30
CA THR A 61 -2.91 6.24 12.37
C THR A 61 -3.87 7.28 11.82
N GLY A 62 -4.57 6.97 10.73
CA GLY A 62 -5.53 7.89 10.16
C GLY A 62 -5.95 7.59 8.73
N ASP A 63 -6.76 8.49 8.20
CA ASP A 63 -7.25 8.46 6.82
C ASP A 63 -6.15 8.97 5.87
N LEU A 64 -5.83 8.19 4.85
CA LEU A 64 -4.78 8.55 3.88
C LEU A 64 -5.03 9.91 3.24
N LEU A 65 -6.29 10.28 2.97
CA LEU A 65 -6.62 11.54 2.32
C LEU A 65 -6.35 12.75 3.23
N LYS A 66 -6.34 12.53 4.54
CA LYS A 66 -6.12 13.58 5.56
C LYS A 66 -4.67 13.67 6.00
N GLU A 67 -4.01 12.52 6.14
CA GLU A 67 -2.69 12.43 6.75
C GLU A 67 -1.54 12.60 5.73
N LEU A 68 -1.77 12.25 4.46
CA LEU A 68 -0.74 12.30 3.43
C LEU A 68 -0.13 13.70 3.22
N PRO A 69 -0.90 14.82 3.19
CA PRO A 69 -0.32 16.17 3.08
C PRO A 69 0.74 16.48 4.14
N ALA A 70 0.39 16.30 5.42
CA ALA A 70 1.29 16.59 6.53
C ALA A 70 2.53 15.68 6.51
N LEU A 71 2.37 14.44 6.05
CA LEU A 71 3.47 13.50 5.92
C LEU A 71 4.42 13.87 4.78
N VAL A 72 3.90 14.37 3.65
CA VAL A 72 4.72 14.92 2.57
C VAL A 72 5.49 16.15 3.05
N GLU A 73 4.83 17.13 3.67
CA GLU A 73 5.50 18.33 4.23
C GLU A 73 6.63 17.97 5.20
N ARG A 74 6.40 16.94 6.04
CA ARG A 74 7.45 16.42 6.92
C ARG A 74 8.61 15.82 6.13
N ALA A 75 8.33 15.01 5.11
CA ALA A 75 9.34 14.41 4.25
C ALA A 75 10.22 15.48 3.59
N GLU A 76 9.56 16.54 3.10
CA GLU A 76 10.21 17.68 2.45
C GLU A 76 11.16 18.41 3.40
N ARG A 77 10.76 18.65 4.65
CA ARG A 77 11.58 19.29 5.68
C ARG A 77 12.77 18.42 6.08
N GLU A 78 12.55 17.12 6.28
CA GLU A 78 13.60 16.19 6.71
C GLU A 78 14.60 15.87 5.58
N ALA A 79 14.16 15.92 4.32
CA ALA A 79 14.99 15.65 3.15
C ALA A 79 14.72 16.64 2.00
N PRO A 80 15.21 17.90 2.09
CA PRO A 80 14.88 18.97 1.14
C PRO A 80 15.29 18.71 -0.32
N ARG A 81 16.21 17.77 -0.56
CA ARG A 81 16.71 17.42 -1.90
C ARG A 81 16.27 16.03 -2.37
N ALA A 82 15.50 15.29 -1.58
CA ALA A 82 15.05 13.96 -1.95
C ALA A 82 13.76 14.03 -2.77
N THR A 83 13.61 13.06 -3.67
CA THR A 83 12.31 12.71 -4.26
C THR A 83 11.47 12.01 -3.20
N ILE A 84 10.19 12.39 -3.13
CA ILE A 84 9.23 11.74 -2.24
C ILE A 84 8.47 10.73 -3.08
N VAL A 85 8.43 9.48 -2.65
CA VAL A 85 7.74 8.41 -3.37
C VAL A 85 6.57 7.91 -2.52
N VAL A 86 5.35 8.08 -3.03
CA VAL A 86 4.12 7.54 -2.46
C VAL A 86 3.84 6.21 -3.15
N ILE A 87 3.79 5.12 -2.39
CA ILE A 87 3.51 3.79 -2.91
C ILE A 87 2.25 3.27 -2.24
N HIS A 88 1.30 2.77 -3.02
CA HIS A 88 0.13 2.09 -2.50
C HIS A 88 -0.24 0.86 -3.32
N THR A 89 -0.85 -0.11 -2.65
CA THR A 89 -1.28 -1.38 -3.23
C THR A 89 -2.66 -1.72 -2.69
N ALA A 90 -3.64 -1.95 -3.57
CA ALA A 90 -4.99 -2.37 -3.20
C ALA A 90 -5.71 -1.48 -2.15
N VAL A 91 -5.38 -0.20 -2.03
CA VAL A 91 -5.95 0.67 -0.97
C VAL A 91 -7.02 1.61 -1.51
N ILE A 92 -6.84 2.09 -2.75
CA ILE A 92 -7.72 3.11 -3.33
C ILE A 92 -9.14 2.57 -3.56
N ALA A 93 -9.28 1.26 -3.78
CA ALA A 93 -10.58 0.60 -3.90
C ALA A 93 -11.46 0.70 -2.64
N TYR A 94 -10.88 1.08 -1.48
CA TYR A 94 -11.61 1.29 -0.24
C TYR A 94 -12.04 2.75 -0.02
N LEU A 95 -11.61 3.67 -0.88
CA LEU A 95 -12.09 5.06 -0.83
C LEU A 95 -13.54 5.14 -1.35
N PRO A 96 -14.38 5.99 -0.74
CA PRO A 96 -15.71 6.26 -1.27
C PRO A 96 -15.68 6.80 -2.71
N ASP A 97 -14.71 7.68 -3.00
CA ASP A 97 -14.41 8.18 -4.34
C ASP A 97 -12.90 8.06 -4.62
N PRO A 98 -12.47 7.15 -5.52
CA PRO A 98 -11.08 7.03 -5.94
C PRO A 98 -10.47 8.32 -6.52
N SER A 99 -11.28 9.21 -7.09
CA SER A 99 -10.84 10.46 -7.70
C SER A 99 -10.28 11.44 -6.66
N ASP A 100 -10.67 11.30 -5.39
CA ASP A 100 -10.13 12.11 -4.29
C ASP A 100 -8.63 11.89 -4.12
N PHE A 101 -8.14 10.66 -4.37
CA PHE A 101 -6.71 10.39 -4.32
C PHE A 101 -5.96 11.04 -5.48
N GLU A 102 -6.51 11.01 -6.70
CA GLU A 102 -5.92 11.65 -7.88
C GLU A 102 -5.82 13.17 -7.67
N ALA A 103 -6.91 13.80 -7.22
CA ALA A 103 -6.92 15.22 -6.90
C ALA A 103 -5.91 15.57 -5.78
N LEU A 104 -5.82 14.72 -4.75
CA LEU A 104 -4.87 14.91 -3.67
C LEU A 104 -3.43 14.79 -4.16
N ILE A 105 -3.06 13.69 -4.83
CA ILE A 105 -1.66 13.43 -5.22
C ILE A 105 -1.14 14.50 -6.18
N ASP A 106 -1.99 15.02 -7.08
CA ASP A 106 -1.67 16.13 -7.98
C ASP A 106 -1.41 17.44 -7.21
N SER A 107 -2.04 17.62 -6.05
CA SER A 107 -1.84 18.82 -5.21
C SER A 107 -0.54 18.83 -4.41
N LEU A 108 0.12 17.68 -4.22
CA LEU A 108 1.26 17.52 -3.30
C LEU A 108 2.61 18.01 -3.88
N GLY A 109 2.59 18.58 -5.08
CA GLY A 109 3.73 19.29 -5.68
C GLY A 109 4.69 18.41 -6.47
N SER A 110 5.57 19.06 -7.24
CA SER A 110 6.36 18.43 -8.31
C SER A 110 7.46 17.46 -7.86
N ARG A 111 7.75 17.38 -6.55
CA ARG A 111 8.72 16.43 -5.99
C ARG A 111 8.11 15.11 -5.56
N VAL A 112 6.78 15.03 -5.55
CA VAL A 112 6.06 13.81 -5.23
C VAL A 112 5.94 12.96 -6.50
N ARG A 113 6.46 11.74 -6.42
CA ARG A 113 6.26 10.68 -7.39
C ARG A 113 5.35 9.65 -6.75
N TRP A 114 4.47 9.01 -7.52
CA TRP A 114 3.61 7.97 -6.98
C TRP A 114 3.61 6.71 -7.83
N GLN A 115 3.46 5.59 -7.15
CA GLN A 115 3.33 4.26 -7.74
C GLN A 115 2.10 3.58 -7.16
N ALA A 116 1.26 3.06 -8.03
CA ALA A 116 0.05 2.35 -7.65
C ALA A 116 0.10 0.92 -8.19
N LEU A 117 -0.33 -0.04 -7.37
CA LEU A 117 -0.65 -1.38 -7.83
C LEU A 117 -2.11 -1.66 -7.45
N GLU A 118 -3.00 -1.38 -8.39
CA GLU A 118 -4.44 -1.38 -8.17
C GLU A 118 -5.17 -2.19 -9.24
N GLY A 119 -6.43 -2.56 -9.01
CA GLY A 119 -7.26 -3.14 -10.05
C GLY A 119 -7.47 -2.14 -11.20
N GLN A 120 -7.55 -2.65 -12.44
CA GLN A 120 -7.61 -1.83 -13.66
C GLN A 120 -8.76 -0.79 -13.75
N LYS A 121 -9.78 -0.89 -12.88
CA LYS A 121 -10.93 0.02 -12.82
C LYS A 121 -10.97 0.88 -11.55
N VAL A 122 -9.94 0.82 -10.71
CA VAL A 122 -9.92 1.51 -9.41
C VAL A 122 -9.61 2.99 -9.60
N LEU A 123 -8.55 3.30 -10.34
CA LEU A 123 -8.15 4.67 -10.63
C LEU A 123 -8.71 5.11 -11.99
N PRO A 124 -9.55 6.18 -12.05
CA PRO A 124 -10.10 6.70 -13.31
C PRO A 124 -9.03 7.00 -14.37
N LEU A 125 -7.92 7.63 -13.99
CA LEU A 125 -6.82 7.96 -14.91
C LEU A 125 -6.20 6.71 -15.55
N ILE A 126 -6.01 5.65 -14.76
CA ILE A 126 -5.47 4.37 -15.24
C ILE A 126 -6.45 3.70 -16.19
N GLN A 127 -7.73 3.67 -15.81
CA GLN A 127 -8.78 3.08 -16.64
C GLN A 127 -8.87 3.76 -18.01
N GLN A 128 -8.77 5.09 -18.04
CA GLN A 128 -8.78 5.86 -19.27
C GLN A 128 -7.60 5.50 -20.17
N ARG A 129 -6.37 5.49 -19.64
CA ARG A 129 -5.15 5.22 -20.42
C ARG A 129 -5.13 3.80 -21.00
N LEU A 130 -5.56 2.79 -20.25
CA LEU A 130 -5.68 1.43 -20.78
C LEU A 130 -6.67 1.33 -21.95
N ALA A 131 -7.77 2.11 -21.90
CA ALA A 131 -8.74 2.15 -22.98
C ALA A 131 -8.19 2.83 -24.26
N GLU A 132 -7.37 3.86 -24.08
CA GLU A 132 -6.69 4.59 -25.16
C GLU A 132 -5.61 3.72 -25.82
N ASP A 133 -4.78 3.03 -25.02
CA ASP A 133 -3.68 2.19 -25.49
C ASP A 133 -4.13 0.83 -26.06
N ARG A 134 -5.40 0.47 -25.87
CA ARG A 134 -6.00 -0.79 -26.34
C ARG A 134 -5.27 -2.05 -25.80
N SER A 135 -4.57 -1.93 -24.68
CA SER A 135 -3.91 -3.05 -24.01
C SER A 135 -4.93 -4.05 -23.49
N ASP A 136 -4.74 -5.34 -23.81
CA ASP A 136 -5.60 -6.42 -23.31
C ASP A 136 -5.10 -6.91 -21.95
N VAL A 137 -5.62 -6.29 -20.88
CA VAL A 137 -5.31 -6.65 -19.50
C VAL A 137 -6.39 -7.61 -18.99
N PRO A 138 -6.02 -8.80 -18.47
CA PRO A 138 -6.99 -9.72 -17.88
C PRO A 138 -7.79 -9.04 -16.77
N GLY A 139 -9.10 -9.27 -16.73
CA GLY A 139 -9.99 -8.51 -15.82
C GLY A 139 -9.69 -8.63 -14.33
N TYR A 140 -8.93 -9.64 -13.92
CA TYR A 140 -8.48 -9.88 -12.55
C TYR A 140 -7.07 -9.36 -12.26
N ALA A 141 -6.33 -8.93 -13.29
CA ALA A 141 -4.98 -8.43 -13.12
C ALA A 141 -4.98 -7.06 -12.45
N PHE A 142 -3.95 -6.83 -11.64
CA PHE A 142 -3.63 -5.50 -11.15
C PHE A 142 -2.72 -4.82 -12.16
N VAL A 143 -2.74 -3.49 -12.15
CA VAL A 143 -1.90 -2.66 -13.00
C VAL A 143 -0.94 -1.91 -12.09
N LEU A 144 0.36 -2.11 -12.31
CA LEU A 144 1.39 -1.25 -11.76
C LEU A 144 1.46 0.00 -12.63
N SER A 145 1.19 1.16 -12.05
CA SER A 145 1.37 2.45 -12.70
C SER A 145 2.41 3.30 -11.99
N SER A 146 3.04 4.18 -12.76
CA SER A 146 3.96 5.21 -12.27
C SER A 146 3.43 6.56 -12.72
N GLU A 147 3.08 7.43 -11.77
CA GLU A 147 2.54 8.76 -12.07
C GLU A 147 1.31 8.71 -13.01
N GLY A 148 0.50 7.68 -12.83
CA GLY A 148 -0.68 7.42 -13.65
C GLY A 148 -0.38 6.67 -14.94
N ASP A 149 0.87 6.48 -15.35
CA ASP A 149 1.18 5.76 -16.60
C ASP A 149 1.21 4.25 -16.31
N PRO A 150 0.35 3.44 -16.96
CA PRO A 150 0.39 1.99 -16.81
C PRO A 150 1.74 1.44 -17.29
N VAL A 151 2.41 0.63 -16.45
CA VAL A 151 3.75 0.07 -16.76
C VAL A 151 3.72 -1.44 -16.89
N LEU A 152 3.11 -2.13 -15.93
CA LEU A 152 3.02 -3.60 -15.89
C LEU A 152 1.59 -4.01 -15.55
N GLN A 153 1.21 -5.19 -16.03
CA GLN A 153 0.14 -5.97 -15.46
C GLN A 153 0.73 -7.03 -14.52
N ALA A 154 0.03 -7.33 -13.44
CA ALA A 154 0.50 -8.29 -12.44
C ALA A 154 -0.64 -9.09 -11.83
N HIS A 155 -0.30 -10.29 -11.36
CA HIS A 155 -1.21 -11.06 -10.52
C HIS A 155 -1.44 -10.34 -9.18
N PRO A 156 -2.68 -10.22 -8.67
CA PRO A 156 -2.99 -9.56 -7.38
C PRO A 156 -2.23 -10.09 -6.15
N TRP A 157 -1.67 -11.29 -6.27
CA TRP A 157 -0.95 -12.00 -5.20
C TRP A 157 0.53 -12.22 -5.53
N GLY A 158 1.06 -11.58 -6.59
CA GLY A 158 2.48 -11.59 -6.90
C GLY A 158 3.02 -12.84 -7.61
N TYR A 159 2.17 -13.63 -8.26
CA TYR A 159 2.61 -14.82 -9.01
C TYR A 159 3.32 -14.50 -10.33
N TRP A 160 2.95 -13.41 -11.00
CA TRP A 160 3.53 -12.98 -12.27
C TRP A 160 3.40 -11.47 -12.42
N ALA A 161 4.25 -10.91 -13.28
CA ALA A 161 4.18 -9.53 -13.74
C ALA A 161 4.74 -9.44 -15.16
N ASP A 162 4.00 -8.82 -16.06
CA ASP A 162 4.32 -8.70 -17.49
C ASP A 162 4.18 -7.23 -17.93
N ARG A 163 4.91 -6.84 -18.97
CA ARG A 163 4.74 -5.51 -19.57
C ARG A 163 3.37 -5.41 -20.26
N LEU A 164 2.83 -4.20 -20.23
CA LEU A 164 1.63 -3.81 -21.00
C LEU A 164 1.95 -3.60 -22.48
#